data_AF-A0A2V9YM84-F1
#
_entry.id   AF-A0A2V9YM84-F1
#
_cell.length_a   1.000
_cell.length_b   1.000
_cell.length_c   1.000
_cell.angle_alpha   90.00
_cell.angle_beta   90.00
_cell.angle_gamma   90.00
#
_symmetry.space_group_name_H-M   'P 1'
#
loop_
_entity.id
_entity.type
_entity.pdbx_description
1 polymer ?
#
loop_
_entity_poly.entity_id
_entity_poly.type
_entity_poly.pdbx_seq_one_letter_code
_entity_poly.pdbx_strand_id
1 'polypeptide(L)'
;MPLTHIDWFIIAGYLVINLLIGFYYRRRATGNTEDFFISGRDVSWWLAGTSMVATTFAADTPLLVSGIVATQGIAGNWIWWSMCLSGMLTVFFFARYWRRAEILTDVELTEIRYSG
;
A
#
# COMPACT_ATOMS: atom_id res chain seq x y z
N MET A 1 -23.05 -16.80 -14.13
CA MET A 1 -22.68 -16.55 -15.54
C MET A 1 -21.34 -17.24 -15.78
N PRO A 2 -21.19 -18.10 -16.81
CA PRO A 2 -19.91 -18.73 -17.08
C PRO A 2 -18.89 -17.70 -17.59
N LEU A 3 -17.63 -17.82 -17.16
CA LEU A 3 -16.53 -16.99 -17.65
C LEU A 3 -16.30 -17.26 -19.13
N THR A 4 -16.21 -16.20 -19.93
CA THR A 4 -15.93 -16.31 -21.36
C THR A 4 -14.44 -16.58 -21.59
N HIS A 5 -14.09 -17.07 -22.78
CA HIS A 5 -12.67 -17.26 -23.15
C HIS A 5 -11.86 -15.96 -23.13
N ILE A 6 -12.52 -14.81 -23.35
CA ILE A 6 -11.91 -13.49 -23.27
C ILE A 6 -11.53 -13.16 -21.82
N ASP A 7 -12.41 -13.47 -20.86
CA ASP A 7 -12.14 -13.21 -19.43
C ASP A 7 -10.90 -13.97 -18.96
N TRP A 8 -10.77 -15.24 -19.35
CA TRP A 8 -9.59 -16.06 -19.05
C TRP A 8 -8.31 -15.49 -19.66
N PHE A 9 -8.37 -14.98 -20.88
CA PHE A 9 -7.21 -14.36 -21.53
C PHE A 9 -6.76 -13.09 -20.80
N ILE A 10 -7.70 -12.25 -20.36
CA ILE A 10 -7.41 -11.04 -19.59
C ILE A 10 -6.76 -11.38 -18.24
N ILE A 11 -7.30 -12.37 -17.52
CA ILE A 11 -6.75 -12.83 -16.23
C ILE A 11 -5.33 -13.37 -16.42
N ALA A 12 -5.13 -14.25 -17.41
CA ALA A 12 -3.82 -14.82 -17.70
C ALA A 12 -2.82 -13.73 -18.10
N GLY A 13 -3.22 -12.79 -18.96
CA GLY A 13 -2.38 -11.66 -19.38
C GLY A 13 -1.96 -10.77 -18.21
N TYR A 14 -2.91 -10.43 -17.33
CA TYR A 14 -2.62 -9.66 -16.11
C TYR A 14 -1.60 -10.35 -15.20
N LEU A 15 -1.76 -11.66 -14.97
CA LEU A 15 -0.82 -12.44 -14.13
C LEU A 15 0.57 -12.52 -14.77
N VAL A 16 0.65 -12.74 -16.09
CA VAL A 16 1.92 -12.79 -16.81
C VAL A 16 2.63 -11.44 -16.74
N ILE A 17 1.93 -10.32 -16.94
CA ILE A 17 2.52 -8.98 -16.83
C ILE A 17 3.10 -8.76 -15.43
N ASN A 18 2.35 -9.09 -14.38
CA ASN A 18 2.84 -8.96 -13.00
C ASN A 18 4.09 -9.81 -12.75
N LEU A 19 4.12 -11.05 -13.24
CA LEU A 19 5.30 -11.92 -13.14
C LEU A 19 6.50 -11.35 -13.89
N LEU A 20 6.30 -10.84 -15.10
CA LEU A 20 7.37 -10.23 -15.90
C LEU A 20 7.99 -9.02 -15.20
N ILE A 21 7.16 -8.16 -14.59
CA ILE A 21 7.63 -7.02 -13.79
C ILE A 21 8.46 -7.53 -12.60
N GLY A 22 7.98 -8.56 -11.88
CA GLY A 22 8.72 -9.17 -10.78
C GLY A 22 10.08 -9.73 -11.20
N PHE A 23 10.14 -10.44 -12.34
CA PHE A 23 11.39 -10.97 -12.89
C PHE A 23 12.36 -9.87 -13.32
N TYR A 24 11.84 -8.78 -13.91
CA TYR A 24 12.65 -7.64 -14.33
C TYR A 24 13.31 -6.94 -13.13
N TYR A 25 12.55 -6.68 -12.06
CA TYR A 25 13.06 -6.02 -10.86
C TYR A 25 13.85 -6.93 -9.90
N ARG A 26 13.77 -8.26 -10.07
CA ARG A 26 14.51 -9.25 -9.25
C ARG A 26 16.01 -8.93 -9.15
N ARG A 27 16.67 -8.57 -10.26
CA ARG A 27 18.12 -8.29 -10.26
C ARG A 27 18.48 -7.05 -9.46
N ARG A 28 17.60 -6.05 -9.41
CA ARG A 28 17.77 -4.81 -8.63
C ARG A 28 17.50 -5.04 -7.15
N ALA A 29 16.55 -5.93 -6.84
CA ALA A 29 16.16 -6.33 -5.49
C ALA A 29 17.20 -7.19 -4.74
N THR A 30 18.15 -7.82 -5.43
CA THR A 30 19.07 -8.81 -4.81
C THR A 30 20.36 -8.18 -4.24
N GLY A 31 20.64 -6.90 -4.51
CA GLY A 31 21.93 -6.29 -4.21
C GLY A 31 22.13 -5.85 -2.75
N ASN A 32 21.11 -5.25 -2.11
CA ASN A 32 21.21 -4.70 -0.76
C ASN A 32 19.82 -4.70 -0.09
N THR A 33 19.76 -5.06 1.19
CA THR A 33 18.52 -5.13 1.98
C THR A 33 17.85 -3.77 2.10
N GLU A 34 18.61 -2.68 2.20
CA GLU A 34 18.07 -1.32 2.17
C GLU A 34 17.47 -0.98 0.78
N ASP A 35 18.14 -1.34 -0.30
CA ASP A 35 17.59 -1.12 -1.65
C ASP A 35 16.32 -1.94 -1.90
N PHE A 36 16.17 -3.06 -1.20
CA PHE A 36 14.96 -3.88 -1.26
C PHE A 36 13.78 -3.27 -0.49
N PHE A 37 13.99 -2.80 0.75
CA PHE A 37 12.90 -2.32 1.61
C PHE A 37 12.60 -0.83 1.46
N ILE A 38 13.62 0.01 1.28
CA ILE A 38 13.48 1.47 1.23
C ILE A 38 13.86 2.05 -0.14
N SER A 39 14.23 1.21 -1.12
CA SER A 39 14.62 1.63 -2.48
C SER A 39 15.65 2.78 -2.47
N GLY A 40 16.66 2.68 -1.59
CA GLY A 40 17.70 3.68 -1.42
C GLY A 40 17.20 5.06 -0.94
N ARG A 41 15.97 5.14 -0.40
CA ARG A 41 15.27 6.38 -0.01
C ARG A 41 15.06 7.39 -1.16
N ASP A 42 15.21 6.95 -2.41
CA ASP A 42 15.12 7.80 -3.62
C ASP A 42 13.84 7.53 -4.43
N VAL A 43 12.76 7.16 -3.74
CA VAL A 43 11.46 6.94 -4.36
C VAL A 43 10.78 8.29 -4.59
N SER A 44 10.32 8.54 -5.82
CA SER A 44 9.55 9.75 -6.12
C SER A 44 8.27 9.82 -5.28
N TRP A 45 7.92 11.02 -4.82
CA TRP A 45 6.77 11.24 -3.93
C TRP A 45 5.46 10.70 -4.50
N TRP A 46 5.26 10.78 -5.83
CA TRP A 46 4.05 10.31 -6.49
C TRP A 46 4.01 8.78 -6.52
N LEU A 47 5.15 8.11 -6.74
CA LEU A 47 5.22 6.65 -6.75
C LEU A 47 4.97 6.09 -5.34
N ALA A 48 5.62 6.68 -4.33
CA ALA A 48 5.39 6.35 -2.93
C ALA A 48 3.92 6.58 -2.55
N GLY A 49 3.35 7.74 -2.93
CA GLY A 49 1.95 8.07 -2.71
C GLY A 49 0.99 7.06 -3.33
N THR A 50 1.16 6.74 -4.61
CA THR A 50 0.33 5.76 -5.31
C THR A 50 0.46 4.37 -4.70
N SER A 51 1.66 3.97 -4.27
CA SER A 51 1.87 2.68 -3.62
C SER A 51 1.13 2.60 -2.29
N MET A 52 1.17 3.66 -1.47
CA MET A 52 0.44 3.69 -0.19
C MET A 52 -1.08 3.59 -0.38
N VAL A 53 -1.61 4.26 -1.42
CA VAL A 53 -3.04 4.15 -1.76
C VAL A 53 -3.36 2.73 -2.26
N ALA A 54 -2.54 2.17 -3.14
CA ALA A 54 -2.72 0.80 -3.65
C ALA A 54 -2.69 -0.25 -2.52
N THR A 55 -1.81 -0.11 -1.53
CA THR A 55 -1.74 -1.02 -0.37
C THR A 55 -2.99 -0.95 0.51
N THR A 56 -3.58 0.24 0.65
CA THR A 56 -4.80 0.42 1.45
C THR A 56 -6.05 -0.10 0.73
N PHE A 57 -6.10 0.01 -0.61
CA PHE A 57 -7.22 -0.45 -1.42
C PHE A 57 -7.05 -1.91 -1.84
N ALA A 58 -7.44 -2.82 -0.94
CA ALA A 58 -7.52 -4.25 -1.25
C ALA A 58 -8.84 -4.61 -1.96
N ALA A 59 -8.93 -5.81 -2.53
CA ALA A 59 -10.07 -6.25 -3.34
C ALA A 59 -11.40 -6.35 -2.56
N ASP A 60 -11.33 -6.47 -1.24
CA ASP A 60 -12.46 -6.47 -0.30
C ASP A 60 -13.01 -5.07 -0.03
N THR A 61 -12.21 -4.03 -0.25
CA THR A 61 -12.53 -2.66 0.14
C THR A 61 -13.74 -2.12 -0.63
N PRO A 62 -13.85 -2.25 -1.97
CA PRO A 62 -15.04 -1.82 -2.70
C PRO A 62 -16.31 -2.55 -2.26
N LEU A 63 -16.18 -3.85 -1.93
CA LEU A 63 -17.30 -4.64 -1.44
C LEU A 63 -17.81 -4.09 -0.10
N LEU A 64 -16.90 -3.80 0.83
CA LEU A 64 -17.23 -3.15 2.11
C LEU A 64 -17.91 -1.79 1.90
N VAL A 65 -17.34 -0.93 1.05
CA VAL A 65 -17.91 0.41 0.79
C VAL A 65 -19.32 0.29 0.21
N SER A 66 -19.53 -0.61 -0.75
CA SER A 66 -20.84 -0.82 -1.35
C SER A 66 -21.87 -1.33 -0.32
N GLY A 67 -21.46 -2.21 0.60
CA GLY A 67 -22.31 -2.68 1.69
C GLY A 67 -22.67 -1.57 2.70
N ILE A 68 -21.71 -0.70 3.02
CA ILE A 68 -21.95 0.48 3.88
C ILE A 68 -22.94 1.43 3.21
N VAL A 69 -22.76 1.73 1.93
CA VAL A 69 -23.66 2.64 1.20
C VAL A 69 -25.07 2.03 1.06
N ALA A 70 -25.16 0.73 0.83
CA ALA A 70 -26.46 0.05 0.72
C ALA A 70 -27.25 0.06 2.04
N THR A 71 -26.57 0.05 3.19
CA THR A 71 -27.21 -0.03 4.51
C THR A 71 -27.37 1.32 5.21
N GLN A 72 -26.40 2.22 5.07
CA GLN A 72 -26.32 3.50 5.79
C GLN A 72 -26.44 4.71 4.84
N GLY A 73 -26.61 4.48 3.53
CA GLY A 73 -26.61 5.53 2.53
C GLY A 73 -25.22 6.17 2.34
N ILE A 74 -25.19 7.29 1.60
CA ILE A 74 -23.94 8.00 1.29
C ILE A 74 -23.24 8.50 2.56
N ALA A 75 -23.99 8.78 3.63
CA ALA A 75 -23.47 9.23 4.91
C ALA A 75 -22.48 8.24 5.55
N GLY A 76 -22.62 6.93 5.29
CA GLY A 76 -21.69 5.91 5.79
C GLY A 76 -20.25 6.06 5.25
N ASN A 77 -20.06 6.78 4.13
CA ASN A 77 -18.71 7.12 3.65
C ASN A 77 -17.94 8.06 4.58
N TRP A 78 -18.58 8.61 5.61
CA TRP A 78 -17.88 9.39 6.62
C TRP A 78 -16.72 8.61 7.28
N ILE A 79 -16.81 7.29 7.37
CA ILE A 79 -15.72 6.43 7.84
C ILE A 79 -14.45 6.62 7.00
N TRP A 80 -14.58 6.75 5.66
CA TRP A 80 -13.46 6.97 4.77
C TRP A 80 -12.85 8.37 4.93
N TRP A 81 -13.72 9.38 5.03
CA TRP A 81 -13.29 10.76 5.21
C TRP A 81 -12.59 10.97 6.56
N SER A 82 -13.03 10.30 7.62
CA SER A 82 -12.37 10.36 8.93
C SER A 82 -11.00 9.69 8.91
N MET A 83 -10.85 8.56 8.20
CA MET A 83 -9.54 7.92 8.01
C MET A 83 -8.58 8.80 7.20
N CYS A 84 -9.05 9.51 6.18
CA CYS A 84 -8.23 10.46 5.42
C CYS A 84 -7.69 11.58 6.32
N LEU A 85 -8.56 12.20 7.14
CA LEU A 85 -8.17 13.25 8.07
C LEU A 85 -7.21 12.73 9.15
N SER A 86 -7.51 11.58 9.74
CA SER A 86 -6.64 10.95 10.74
C SER A 86 -5.27 10.61 10.16
N GLY A 87 -5.22 10.02 8.96
CA GLY A 87 -3.97 9.69 8.27
C GLY A 87 -3.13 10.94 7.98
N MET A 88 -3.76 12.03 7.53
CA MET A 88 -3.08 13.30 7.30
C MET A 88 -2.46 13.86 8.59
N LEU A 89 -3.19 13.83 9.70
CA LEU A 89 -2.67 14.27 11.00
C LEU A 89 -1.51 13.38 11.47
N THR A 90 -1.64 12.07 11.35
CA THR A 90 -0.57 11.12 11.70
C THR A 90 0.70 11.39 10.90
N VAL A 91 0.60 11.57 9.59
CA VAL A 91 1.75 11.91 8.74
C VAL A 91 2.35 13.26 9.15
N PHE A 92 1.51 14.28 9.38
CA PHE A 92 1.97 15.62 9.77
C PHE A 92 2.78 15.60 11.07
N PHE A 93 2.32 14.89 12.10
CA PHE A 93 3.00 14.83 13.39
C PHE A 93 4.18 13.84 13.40
N PHE A 94 4.01 12.65 12.82
CA PHE A 94 4.93 11.53 13.02
C PHE A 94 5.95 11.33 11.89
N ALA A 95 5.69 11.79 10.65
CA ALA A 95 6.60 11.53 9.53
C ALA A 95 8.01 12.11 9.76
N ARG A 96 8.11 13.26 10.45
CA ARG A 96 9.42 13.84 10.81
C ARG A 96 10.19 12.97 11.79
N TYR A 97 9.51 12.34 12.75
CA TYR A 97 10.15 11.47 13.73
C TYR A 97 10.59 10.15 13.09
N TRP A 98 9.72 9.52 12.30
CA TRP A 98 10.07 8.31 11.54
C TRP A 98 11.26 8.55 10.61
N ARG A 99 11.28 9.67 9.88
CA ARG A 99 12.41 10.00 8.98
C ARG A 99 13.72 10.24 9.73
N ARG A 100 13.67 10.69 10.99
CA ARG A 100 14.86 10.90 11.82
C ARG A 100 15.37 9.63 12.50
N ALA A 101 14.48 8.67 12.75
CA ALA A 101 14.85 7.40 13.37
C ALA A 101 15.65 6.51 12.41
N GLU A 102 15.55 6.74 11.09
CA GLU A 102 16.26 5.99 10.04
C GLU A 102 16.07 4.47 10.11
N ILE A 103 14.99 4.03 10.77
CA ILE A 103 14.59 2.64 10.95
C ILE A 103 14.06 2.03 9.65
N LEU A 104 14.28 0.72 9.50
CA LEU A 104 13.79 -0.10 8.40
C LEU A 104 12.44 -0.75 8.72
N THR A 105 12.19 -1.05 10.00
CA THR A 105 10.95 -1.71 10.43
C THR A 105 10.28 -0.97 11.57
N ASP A 106 8.95 -1.07 11.67
CA ASP A 106 8.21 -0.51 12.80
C ASP A 106 8.57 -1.19 14.13
N VAL A 107 9.14 -2.40 14.07
CA VAL A 107 9.61 -3.15 15.25
C VAL A 107 10.84 -2.47 15.86
N GLU A 108 11.79 -1.99 15.04
CA GLU A 108 12.95 -1.24 15.51
C GLU A 108 12.56 0.04 16.27
N LEU A 109 11.46 0.70 15.86
CA LEU A 109 10.95 1.84 16.62
C LEU A 109 10.55 1.43 18.05
N THR A 110 9.95 0.26 18.17
CA THR A 110 9.49 -0.27 19.46
C THR A 110 10.67 -0.60 20.36
N GLU A 111 11.73 -1.19 19.81
CA GLU A 111 13.01 -1.45 20.49
C GLU A 111 13.65 -0.15 21.00
N ILE A 112 13.78 0.88 20.13
CA ILE A 112 14.32 2.19 20.50
C ILE A 112 13.48 2.86 21.59
N ARG A 113 12.15 2.75 21.51
CA ARG A 113 11.26 3.49 22.40
C ARG A 113 11.07 2.82 23.76
N TYR A 114 11.03 1.50 23.81
CA TYR A 114 10.62 0.74 24.99
C TYR A 114 11.71 -0.17 25.58
N SER A 115 12.92 -0.21 24.98
CA SER A 115 14.02 -1.11 25.40
C SER A 115 13.58 -2.57 25.46
N GLY A 116 13.49 -3.20 24.30
CA GLY A 116 13.23 -4.65 24.14
C GLY A 116 14.32 -5.27 23.29
#